data_AF-A0A4Q3UQ92-F1
#
_entry.id   AF-A0A4Q3UQ92-F1
#
_cell.length_a   1.000
_cell.length_b   1.000
_cell.length_c   1.000
_cell.angle_alpha   90.00
_cell.angle_beta   90.00
_cell.angle_gamma   90.00
#
_symmetry.space_group_name_H-M   'P 1'
#
loop_
_entity.id
_entity.type
_entity.pdbx_description
1 polymer ?
#
loop_
_entity_poly.entity_id
_entity_poly.type
_entity_poly.pdbx_seq_one_letter_code
_entity_poly.pdbx_strand_id
1 'polypeptide(L)'
;MTSEEREKFEALRSEALGCLACPLASTRTHVVFGEGDPDSPLVLVGEGPGDNEDKTGRPFVGRAGQLLDKALVEAGLKREQVYITN
;
A
#
# COMPACT_ATOMS: atom_id res chain seq x y z
N MET A 1 6.54 2.49 16.52
CA MET A 1 7.63 3.19 15.82
C MET A 1 8.01 4.40 16.63
N THR A 2 9.30 4.55 16.86
CA THR A 2 9.95 5.75 17.35
C THR A 2 9.78 6.90 16.35
N SER A 3 10.01 8.14 16.80
CA SER A 3 9.96 9.32 15.92
C SER A 3 10.92 9.21 14.74
N GLU A 4 12.12 8.67 14.98
CA GLU A 4 13.14 8.47 13.94
C GLU A 4 12.69 7.44 12.89
N GLU A 5 12.06 6.33 13.31
CA GLU A 5 11.49 5.35 12.37
C GLU A 5 10.37 5.95 11.52
N ARG A 6 9.53 6.82 12.11
CA ARG A 6 8.46 7.50 11.37
C ARG A 6 9.02 8.48 10.33
N GLU A 7 10.06 9.23 10.67
CA GLU A 7 10.75 10.11 9.72
C GLU A 7 11.36 9.31 8.55
N LYS A 8 12.03 8.18 8.85
CA LYS A 8 12.58 7.29 7.83
C LYS A 8 11.49 6.72 6.92
N PHE A 9 10.34 6.36 7.48
CA PHE A 9 9.21 5.84 6.71
C PHE A 9 8.62 6.88 5.75
N GLU A 10 8.44 8.12 6.20
CA GLU A 10 7.96 9.20 5.32
C GLU A 10 9.01 9.60 4.26
N ALA A 11 10.30 9.53 4.60
CA ALA A 11 11.38 9.71 3.62
C ALA A 11 11.34 8.62 2.54
N LEU A 12 11.21 7.34 2.94
CA LEU A 12 11.04 6.22 2.02
C LEU A 12 9.82 6.40 1.11
N ARG A 13 8.69 6.81 1.69
CA ARG A 13 7.46 7.09 0.94
C ARG A 13 7.69 8.18 -0.11
N SER A 14 8.36 9.27 0.28
CA SER A 14 8.67 10.38 -0.62
C SER A 14 9.58 9.95 -1.78
N GLU A 15 10.60 9.16 -1.49
CA GLU A 15 11.49 8.59 -2.51
C GLU A 15 10.73 7.68 -3.48
N ALA A 16 9.90 6.77 -2.95
CA ALA A 16 9.15 5.82 -3.76
C ALA A 16 8.17 6.52 -4.72
N LEU A 17 7.46 7.56 -4.25
CA LEU A 17 6.51 8.33 -5.07
C LEU A 17 7.18 9.01 -6.28
N GLY A 18 8.48 9.33 -6.19
CA GLY A 18 9.29 9.91 -7.26
C GLY A 18 10.12 8.90 -8.06
N CYS A 19 10.02 7.60 -7.79
CA CYS A 19 10.96 6.61 -8.31
C CYS A 19 10.86 6.41 -9.83
N LEU A 20 11.99 6.53 -10.54
CA LEU A 20 12.12 6.31 -11.99
C LEU A 20 13.09 5.16 -12.34
N ALA A 21 13.41 4.30 -11.38
CA ALA A 21 14.49 3.31 -11.51
C ALA A 21 14.18 2.13 -12.45
N CYS A 22 12.94 1.99 -12.93
CA CYS A 22 12.55 0.88 -13.82
C CYS A 22 11.52 1.31 -14.88
N PRO A 23 11.31 0.50 -15.94
CA PRO A 23 10.38 0.83 -17.02
C PRO A 23 8.93 1.06 -16.60
N LEU A 24 8.49 0.48 -15.47
CA LEU A 24 7.13 0.67 -14.94
C LEU A 24 6.82 2.14 -14.64
N ALA A 25 7.84 2.96 -14.42
CA ALA A 25 7.68 4.39 -14.20
C ALA A 25 7.10 5.14 -15.40
N SER A 26 7.31 4.61 -16.61
CA SER A 26 6.79 5.21 -17.83
C SER A 26 5.34 4.84 -18.13
N THR A 27 4.79 3.83 -17.46
CA THR A 27 3.47 3.26 -17.78
C THR A 27 2.40 3.52 -16.72
N ARG A 28 2.81 3.76 -15.47
CA ARG A 28 1.90 4.01 -14.34
C ARG A 28 1.33 5.43 -14.37
N THR A 29 0.13 5.60 -13.84
CA THR A 29 -0.46 6.91 -13.50
C THR A 29 0.01 7.35 -12.11
N HIS A 30 -0.01 6.44 -11.14
CA HIS A 30 0.42 6.72 -9.76
C HIS A 30 1.31 5.61 -9.22
N VAL A 31 2.27 5.98 -8.36
CA VAL A 31 2.91 5.00 -7.48
C VAL A 31 1.92 4.63 -6.39
N VAL A 32 1.75 3.34 -6.13
CA VAL A 32 0.91 2.82 -5.04
C VAL A 32 1.84 2.28 -3.96
N PHE A 33 2.18 3.14 -2.99
CA PHE A 33 3.16 2.82 -1.96
C PHE A 33 2.64 1.80 -0.93
N GLY A 34 1.58 2.16 -0.21
CA GLY A 34 0.99 1.35 0.83
C GLY A 34 0.05 2.19 1.68
N GLU A 35 -0.84 1.54 2.42
CA GLU A 35 -1.86 2.19 3.25
C GLU A 35 -2.13 1.36 4.50
N GLY A 36 -2.57 2.02 5.57
CA GLY A 36 -2.96 1.40 6.82
C GLY A 36 -2.04 1.81 7.98
N ASP A 37 -1.94 0.97 8.99
CA ASP A 37 -1.12 1.25 10.17
C ASP A 37 0.33 0.75 9.96
N PRO A 38 1.32 1.63 9.78
CA PRO A 38 2.72 1.23 9.62
C PRO A 38 3.30 0.59 10.90
N ASP A 39 2.62 0.75 12.05
CA ASP A 39 2.95 0.10 13.31
C ASP A 39 2.27 -1.28 13.48
N SER A 40 1.46 -1.71 12.50
CA SER A 40 0.73 -2.96 12.59
C SER A 40 1.67 -4.18 12.67
N PRO A 41 1.38 -5.17 13.54
CA PRO A 41 2.10 -6.44 13.53
C PRO A 41 1.76 -7.32 12.32
N LEU A 42 0.77 -6.94 11.50
CA LEU A 42 0.36 -7.66 10.31
C LEU A 42 0.53 -6.79 9.06
N VAL A 43 1.39 -7.27 8.17
CA VAL A 43 1.61 -6.68 6.83
C VAL A 43 1.10 -7.64 5.77
N LEU A 44 0.31 -7.12 4.83
CA LEU A 44 -0.18 -7.83 3.67
C LEU A 44 0.51 -7.30 2.42
N VAL A 45 1.20 -8.18 1.68
CA VAL A 45 1.98 -7.83 0.50
C VAL A 45 1.39 -8.54 -0.73
N GLY A 46 0.94 -7.75 -1.71
CA GLY A 46 0.47 -8.23 -3.01
C GLY A 46 1.57 -8.34 -4.05
N GLU A 47 1.19 -8.60 -5.31
CA GLU A 47 2.13 -8.64 -6.44
C GLU A 47 2.45 -7.24 -6.99
N GLY A 48 1.43 -6.40 -7.13
CA GLY A 48 1.56 -5.11 -7.78
C GLY A 48 0.22 -4.39 -7.97
N PRO A 49 0.25 -3.09 -8.34
CA PRO A 49 -0.96 -2.33 -8.60
C PRO A 49 -1.70 -2.80 -9.85
N GLY A 50 -3.02 -2.97 -9.74
CA GLY A 50 -3.91 -3.12 -10.89
C GLY A 50 -4.37 -1.77 -11.45
N ASP A 51 -5.28 -1.81 -12.43
CA ASP A 51 -5.79 -0.60 -13.11
C ASP A 51 -6.52 0.37 -12.18
N ASN A 52 -7.31 -0.13 -11.22
CA ASN A 52 -8.00 0.75 -10.26
C ASN A 52 -7.01 1.36 -9.27
N GLU A 53 -6.07 0.54 -8.79
CA GLU A 53 -5.03 0.95 -7.85
C GLU A 53 -4.12 2.02 -8.47
N ASP A 54 -3.68 1.82 -9.71
CA ASP A 54 -2.90 2.80 -10.47
C ASP A 54 -3.67 4.11 -10.68
N LYS A 55 -4.97 4.05 -10.96
CA LYS A 55 -5.81 5.25 -11.10
C LYS A 55 -5.98 6.03 -9.79
N THR A 56 -6.07 5.34 -8.66
CA THR A 56 -6.36 6.00 -7.37
C THR A 56 -5.13 6.26 -6.51
N GLY A 57 -3.98 5.64 -6.82
CA GLY A 57 -2.80 5.67 -5.96
C GLY A 57 -2.95 4.86 -4.66
N ARG A 58 -3.94 3.96 -4.58
CA ARG A 58 -4.31 3.25 -3.34
C ARG A 58 -4.23 1.73 -3.55
N PRO A 59 -3.65 0.97 -2.61
CA PRO A 59 -3.49 -0.48 -2.76
C PRO A 59 -4.84 -1.18 -2.60
N PHE A 60 -5.07 -2.29 -3.32
CA PHE A 60 -6.22 -3.19 -3.15
C PHE A 60 -7.57 -2.46 -3.06
N VAL A 61 -7.96 -1.71 -4.11
CA VAL A 61 -9.27 -1.02 -4.22
C VAL A 61 -10.17 -1.60 -5.32
N GLY A 62 -9.65 -2.50 -6.15
CA GLY A 62 -10.41 -3.26 -7.14
C GLY A 62 -11.16 -4.46 -6.54
N ARG A 63 -11.56 -5.40 -7.41
CA ARG A 63 -12.34 -6.60 -6.99
C ARG A 63 -11.60 -7.47 -5.98
N ALA A 64 -10.28 -7.65 -6.16
CA ALA A 64 -9.45 -8.39 -5.22
C ALA A 64 -9.38 -7.67 -3.86
N GLY A 65 -9.34 -6.34 -3.86
CA GLY A 65 -9.41 -5.53 -2.64
C GLY A 65 -10.72 -5.70 -1.87
N GLN A 66 -11.86 -5.74 -2.57
CA GLN A 66 -13.15 -6.02 -1.94
C GLN A 66 -13.23 -7.41 -1.31
N LEU A 67 -12.56 -8.40 -1.91
CA LEU A 67 -12.46 -9.74 -1.33
C LEU A 67 -11.56 -9.72 -0.08
N LEU A 68 -10.43 -9.00 -0.14
CA LEU A 68 -9.55 -8.82 1.00
C LEU A 68 -10.28 -8.13 2.17
N ASP A 69 -11.05 -7.09 1.91
CA ASP A 69 -11.83 -6.38 2.93
C ASP A 69 -12.82 -7.32 3.64
N LYS A 70 -13.48 -8.22 2.90
CA LYS A 70 -14.36 -9.24 3.50
C LYS A 70 -13.59 -10.21 4.38
N ALA A 71 -12.44 -10.69 3.91
CA ALA A 71 -11.59 -11.61 4.67
C ALA A 71 -11.06 -10.97 5.96
N LEU A 72 -10.70 -9.68 5.93
CA LEU A 72 -10.31 -8.93 7.12
C LEU A 72 -11.46 -8.84 8.12
N VAL A 73 -12.66 -8.50 7.67
CA VAL A 73 -13.85 -8.43 8.52
C VAL A 73 -14.17 -9.80 9.14
N GLU A 74 -14.10 -10.88 8.37
CA GLU A 74 -14.28 -12.25 8.88
C GLU A 74 -13.22 -12.65 9.91
N ALA A 75 -12.00 -12.16 9.75
CA ALA A 75 -10.92 -12.32 10.72
C ALA A 75 -11.01 -11.36 11.94
N GLY A 76 -12.04 -10.51 12.00
CA GLY A 76 -12.22 -9.53 13.08
C GLY A 76 -11.26 -8.34 13.03
N LEU A 77 -10.69 -8.05 11.86
CA LEU A 77 -9.75 -6.96 11.63
C LEU A 77 -10.40 -5.85 10.79
N LYS A 78 -10.04 -4.60 11.08
CA LYS A 78 -10.31 -3.47 10.19
C LYS A 78 -9.11 -3.20 9.29
N ARG A 79 -9.36 -2.67 8.10
CA ARG A 79 -8.32 -2.35 7.13
C ARG A 79 -7.30 -1.36 7.68
N GLU A 80 -7.73 -0.42 8.50
CA GLU A 80 -6.85 0.60 9.10
C GLU A 80 -5.96 0.04 10.22
N GLN A 81 -6.19 -1.21 10.66
CA GLN A 81 -5.39 -1.88 11.70
C GLN A 81 -4.26 -2.74 11.14
N VAL A 82 -4.19 -2.89 9.81
CA VAL A 82 -3.14 -3.65 9.10
C VAL A 82 -2.38 -2.72 8.17
N TYR A 83 -1.19 -3.11 7.73
CA TYR A 83 -0.49 -2.40 6.65
C TYR A 83 -0.60 -3.20 5.35
N ILE A 84 -0.95 -2.55 4.24
CA ILE A 84 -1.17 -3.19 2.94
C ILE A 84 -0.27 -2.53 1.88
N THR A 85 0.50 -3.33 1.13
CA THR A 85 1.43 -2.88 0.08
C THR A 85 1.63 -3.96 -1.01
N ASN A 86 2.52 -3.73 -1.98
CA ASN A 86 2.94 -4.67 -3.03
C ASN A 86 4.45 -4.64 -3.24
#